data_AF-A0A8G1X2S2-F1
#
_entry.id   AF-A0A8G1X2S2-F1
#
_cell.length_a   1.000
_cell.length_b   1.000
_cell.length_c   1.000
_cell.angle_alpha   90.00
_cell.angle_beta   90.00
_cell.angle_gamma   90.00
#
_symmetry.space_group_name_H-M   'P 1'
#
loop_
_entity.id
_entity.type
_entity.pdbx_description
1 polymer ?
#
loop_
_entity_poly.entity_id
_entity_poly.type
_entity_poly.pdbx_seq_one_letter_code
_entity_poly.pdbx_strand_id
1 'polypeptide(L)'
;MKLKMSQNSIFAVLLRSPWWMSAGVAVLLSAAGFAALPLEYAAMGVFAAVPFAVIAIMAAYKQLRAPSGARVQAVAEAAAGMSWAEFSKTVEAGFRRDGCEVQRLQLPGADFALSKDGHVAMVSAKRWKAARVGVEPLRELQAAREKRGAREAIYIALGEVSDNALQYAKSQGVSLMTAPELAKLLRDLKP
;
A
#
# COMPACT_ATOMS: atom_id res chain seq x y z
N MET A 1 17.27 8.68 -10.94
CA MET A 1 16.17 9.61 -11.24
C MET A 1 14.85 8.96 -10.84
N LYS A 2 14.10 9.52 -9.87
CA LYS A 2 12.74 9.05 -9.56
C LYS A 2 11.78 9.64 -10.60
N LEU A 3 11.45 8.88 -11.65
CA LEU A 3 10.42 9.28 -12.62
C LEU A 3 9.08 9.41 -11.89
N LYS A 4 8.64 10.64 -11.68
CA LYS A 4 7.37 10.95 -11.03
C LYS A 4 6.27 10.89 -12.11
N MET A 5 5.64 9.73 -12.30
CA MET A 5 4.53 9.58 -13.25
C MET A 5 3.36 10.50 -12.86
N SER A 6 2.78 11.19 -13.84
CA SER A 6 1.60 12.03 -13.63
C SER A 6 0.37 11.17 -13.28
N GLN A 7 -0.44 11.63 -12.31
CA GLN A 7 -1.55 10.85 -11.77
C GLN A 7 -2.66 10.56 -12.80
N ASN A 8 -2.71 11.28 -13.92
CA ASN A 8 -3.71 11.13 -14.98
C ASN A 8 -3.14 10.54 -16.28
N SER A 9 -1.89 10.04 -16.28
CA SER A 9 -1.34 9.36 -17.44
C SER A 9 -2.11 8.07 -17.75
N ILE A 10 -2.33 7.77 -19.03
CA ILE A 10 -2.94 6.52 -19.50
C ILE A 10 -2.24 5.30 -18.87
N PHE A 11 -0.92 5.33 -18.73
CA PHE A 11 -0.16 4.26 -18.07
C PHE A 11 -0.49 4.12 -16.58
N ALA A 12 -0.68 5.24 -15.87
CA ALA A 12 -1.06 5.24 -14.45
C ALA A 12 -2.52 4.80 -14.23
N VAL A 13 -3.39 5.04 -15.20
CA VAL A 13 -4.76 4.52 -15.22
C VAL A 13 -4.73 3.01 -15.47
N LEU A 14 -4.02 2.55 -16.49
CA LEU A 14 -3.89 1.13 -16.84
C LEU A 14 -3.29 0.27 -15.72
N LEU A 15 -2.33 0.81 -14.96
CA LEU A 15 -1.74 0.12 -13.81
C LEU A 15 -2.72 -0.03 -12.62
N ARG A 16 -3.77 0.78 -12.55
CA ARG A 16 -4.83 0.70 -11.53
C ARG A 16 -6.01 -0.15 -12.02
N SER A 17 -6.20 -0.25 -13.33
CA SER A 17 -7.21 -1.09 -13.95
C SER A 17 -6.92 -2.59 -13.79
N PRO A 18 -7.95 -3.46 -13.82
CA PRO A 18 -7.78 -4.89 -13.97
C PRO A 18 -6.75 -5.28 -15.05
N TRP A 19 -5.86 -6.22 -14.73
CA TRP A 19 -4.70 -6.56 -15.57
C TRP A 19 -5.08 -6.99 -17.00
N TRP A 20 -6.27 -7.59 -17.14
CA TRP A 20 -6.81 -8.06 -18.42
C TRP A 20 -7.10 -6.93 -19.42
N MET A 21 -7.32 -5.70 -18.95
CA MET A 21 -7.46 -4.56 -19.87
C MET A 21 -6.15 -4.23 -20.58
N SER A 22 -5.02 -4.24 -19.87
CA SER A 22 -3.70 -4.00 -20.50
C SER A 22 -3.31 -5.17 -21.41
N ALA A 23 -3.65 -6.39 -21.03
CA ALA A 23 -3.47 -7.56 -21.89
C ALA A 23 -4.31 -7.46 -23.17
N GLY A 24 -5.57 -7.02 -23.06
CA GLY A 24 -6.46 -6.80 -24.20
C GLY A 24 -5.92 -5.75 -25.18
N VAL A 25 -5.37 -4.64 -24.68
CA VAL A 25 -4.73 -3.61 -25.53
C VAL A 25 -3.49 -4.17 -26.24
N ALA A 26 -2.65 -4.94 -25.53
CA ALA A 26 -1.47 -5.56 -26.13
C ALA A 26 -1.84 -6.56 -27.25
N VAL A 27 -2.88 -7.38 -27.03
CA VAL A 27 -3.39 -8.33 -28.03
C VAL A 27 -3.99 -7.61 -29.22
N LEU A 28 -4.78 -6.55 -29.00
CA LEU A 28 -5.40 -5.77 -30.07
C LEU A 28 -4.36 -5.07 -30.95
N LEU A 29 -3.34 -4.46 -30.36
CA LEU A 29 -2.24 -3.83 -31.11
C LEU A 29 -1.43 -4.86 -31.90
N SER A 30 -1.17 -6.02 -31.31
CA SER A 30 -0.46 -7.11 -31.98
C SER A 30 -1.28 -7.64 -33.17
N ALA A 31 -2.57 -7.94 -32.97
CA ALA A 31 -3.47 -8.42 -34.01
C ALA A 31 -3.66 -7.41 -35.14
N ALA A 32 -3.80 -6.12 -34.83
CA ALA A 32 -3.86 -5.06 -35.83
C ALA A 32 -2.55 -4.93 -36.62
N GLY A 33 -1.40 -5.06 -35.97
CA GLY A 33 -0.10 -5.10 -36.64
C GLY A 33 0.02 -6.26 -37.63
N PHE A 34 -0.41 -7.47 -37.25
CA PHE A 34 -0.40 -8.63 -38.15
C PHE A 34 -1.45 -8.55 -39.28
N ALA A 35 -2.59 -7.87 -39.07
CA ALA A 35 -3.67 -7.80 -40.05
C ALA A 35 -3.53 -6.63 -41.05
N ALA A 36 -2.95 -5.50 -40.62
CA ALA A 36 -2.89 -4.26 -41.42
C ALA A 36 -1.51 -3.97 -42.03
N LEU A 37 -0.44 -4.62 -41.57
CA LEU A 37 0.91 -4.41 -42.09
C LEU A 37 1.42 -5.65 -42.85
N PRO A 38 2.24 -5.47 -43.90
CA PRO A 38 3.01 -6.56 -44.50
C PRO A 38 3.84 -7.28 -43.42
N LEU A 39 4.06 -8.60 -43.57
CA LEU A 39 4.77 -9.43 -42.57
C LEU A 39 6.14 -8.83 -42.15
N GLU A 40 6.76 -8.10 -43.06
CA GLU A 40 8.05 -7.40 -42.90
C GLU A 40 8.00 -6.29 -41.83
N TYR A 41 6.83 -5.66 -41.64
CA TYR A 41 6.58 -4.58 -40.67
C TYR A 41 5.77 -5.03 -39.44
N ALA A 42 5.28 -6.28 -39.43
CA ALA A 42 4.52 -6.84 -38.31
C ALA A 42 5.31 -6.82 -36.99
N ALA A 43 6.64 -6.95 -37.06
CA ALA A 43 7.52 -6.81 -35.90
C ALA A 43 7.41 -5.44 -35.22
N MET A 44 7.15 -4.37 -35.98
CA MET A 44 6.98 -3.01 -35.46
C MET A 44 5.69 -2.86 -34.64
N GLY A 45 4.62 -3.56 -35.03
CA GLY A 45 3.37 -3.66 -34.25
C GLY A 45 3.55 -4.42 -32.93
N VAL A 46 4.36 -5.49 -32.93
CA VAL A 46 4.71 -6.24 -31.71
C VAL A 46 5.53 -5.37 -30.76
N PHE A 47 6.49 -4.58 -31.25
CA PHE A 47 7.25 -3.62 -30.44
C PHE A 47 6.35 -2.56 -29.78
N ALA A 48 5.30 -2.09 -30.47
CA ALA A 48 4.33 -1.15 -29.91
C ALA A 48 3.49 -1.76 -28.76
N ALA A 49 3.30 -3.08 -28.75
CA ALA A 49 2.54 -3.80 -27.72
C ALA A 49 3.37 -4.11 -26.45
N VAL A 50 4.71 -4.13 -26.54
CA VAL A 50 5.63 -4.42 -25.42
C VAL A 50 5.32 -3.61 -24.16
N PRO A 51 5.17 -2.27 -24.18
CA PRO A 51 4.89 -1.52 -22.95
C PRO A 51 3.56 -1.91 -22.29
N PHE A 52 2.54 -2.27 -23.07
CA PHE A 52 1.24 -2.72 -22.54
C PHE A 52 1.32 -4.13 -21.96
N ALA A 53 2.08 -5.03 -22.59
CA ALA A 53 2.36 -6.37 -22.07
C ALA A 53 3.13 -6.30 -20.74
N VAL A 54 4.13 -5.42 -20.62
CA VAL A 54 4.85 -5.17 -19.36
C VAL A 54 3.90 -4.67 -18.26
N ILE A 55 3.02 -3.72 -18.57
CA ILE A 55 2.02 -3.22 -17.60
C ILE A 55 1.06 -4.33 -17.20
N ALA A 56 0.61 -5.17 -18.14
CA ALA A 56 -0.27 -6.30 -17.85
C ALA A 56 0.38 -7.29 -16.88
N ILE A 57 1.66 -7.65 -17.09
CA ILE A 57 2.40 -8.54 -16.19
C ILE A 57 2.57 -7.90 -14.81
N MET A 58 2.95 -6.62 -14.74
CA MET A 58 3.09 -5.90 -13.46
C MET A 58 1.76 -5.81 -12.70
N ALA A 59 0.69 -5.48 -13.40
CA ALA A 59 -0.66 -5.39 -12.83
C ALA A 59 -1.15 -6.77 -12.35
N ALA A 60 -0.93 -7.83 -13.15
CA ALA A 60 -1.29 -9.19 -12.78
C ALA A 60 -0.53 -9.64 -11.52
N TYR A 61 0.78 -9.45 -11.48
CA TYR A 61 1.59 -9.77 -10.29
C TYR A 61 1.12 -9.02 -9.04
N LYS A 62 0.79 -7.73 -9.16
CA LYS A 62 0.28 -6.91 -8.06
C LYS A 62 -1.10 -7.38 -7.60
N GLN A 63 -1.99 -7.71 -8.54
CA GLN A 63 -3.36 -8.14 -8.25
C GLN A 63 -3.40 -9.55 -7.67
N LEU A 64 -2.58 -10.48 -8.16
CA LEU A 64 -2.45 -11.84 -7.64
C LEU A 64 -1.85 -11.87 -6.22
N ARG A 65 -1.00 -10.90 -5.87
CA ARG A 65 -0.40 -10.77 -4.53
C ARG A 65 -1.22 -9.93 -3.56
N ALA A 66 -2.30 -9.30 -4.01
CA ALA A 66 -3.17 -8.55 -3.13
C ALA A 66 -4.06 -9.53 -2.34
N PRO A 67 -4.26 -9.32 -1.03
CA PRO A 67 -5.27 -10.09 -0.30
C PRO A 67 -6.64 -9.90 -0.95
N SER A 68 -7.42 -10.98 -1.02
CA SER A 68 -8.78 -10.92 -1.59
C SER A 68 -9.64 -9.93 -0.81
N GLY A 69 -10.61 -9.30 -1.49
CA GLY A 69 -11.52 -8.34 -0.83
C GLY A 69 -12.20 -8.92 0.42
N ALA A 70 -12.63 -10.19 0.34
CA ALA A 70 -13.20 -10.92 1.47
C ALA A 70 -12.22 -11.07 2.64
N ARG A 71 -10.93 -11.35 2.37
CA ARG A 71 -9.90 -11.43 3.41
C ARG A 71 -9.63 -10.08 4.05
N VAL A 72 -9.61 -9.00 3.27
CA VAL A 72 -9.44 -7.64 3.79
C VAL A 72 -10.60 -7.27 4.71
N GLN A 73 -11.84 -7.57 4.32
CA GLN A 73 -13.04 -7.35 5.13
C GLN A 73 -13.00 -8.16 6.43
N ALA A 74 -12.72 -9.46 6.36
CA ALA A 74 -12.65 -10.32 7.53
C ALA A 74 -11.58 -9.86 8.54
N VAL A 75 -10.40 -9.46 8.07
CA VAL A 75 -9.35 -8.93 8.95
C VAL A 75 -9.75 -7.57 9.54
N ALA A 76 -10.38 -6.70 8.75
CA ALA A 76 -10.84 -5.40 9.24
C ALA A 76 -11.91 -5.57 10.32
N GLU A 77 -12.89 -6.46 10.13
CA GLU A 77 -13.93 -6.78 11.11
C GLU A 77 -13.34 -7.38 12.38
N ALA A 78 -12.45 -8.38 12.26
CA ALA A 78 -11.79 -8.97 13.41
C ALA A 78 -10.95 -7.93 14.19
N ALA A 79 -10.17 -7.10 13.49
CA ALA A 79 -9.39 -6.02 14.12
C ALA A 79 -10.26 -4.91 14.73
N ALA A 80 -11.45 -4.65 14.17
CA ALA A 80 -12.44 -3.74 14.73
C ALA A 80 -13.12 -4.32 15.99
N GLY A 81 -13.21 -5.65 16.13
CA GLY A 81 -13.70 -6.33 17.32
C GLY A 81 -12.72 -6.34 18.51
N MET A 82 -11.42 -6.34 18.25
CA MET A 82 -10.38 -6.48 19.29
C MET A 82 -10.29 -5.34 20.30
N SER A 83 -9.94 -5.65 21.55
CA SER A 83 -9.45 -4.65 22.50
C SER A 83 -8.08 -4.08 22.06
N TRP A 84 -7.65 -2.96 22.65
CA TRP A 84 -6.30 -2.42 22.40
C TRP A 84 -5.19 -3.41 22.78
N ALA A 85 -5.38 -4.14 23.88
CA ALA A 85 -4.39 -5.12 24.34
C ALA A 85 -4.20 -6.25 23.31
N GLU A 86 -5.29 -6.77 22.76
CA GLU A 86 -5.26 -7.82 21.74
C GLU A 86 -4.72 -7.29 20.41
N PHE A 87 -5.20 -6.12 19.97
CA PHE A 87 -4.77 -5.51 18.72
C PHE A 87 -3.28 -5.19 18.73
N SER A 88 -2.79 -4.52 19.78
CA SER A 88 -1.38 -4.17 19.92
C SER A 88 -0.47 -5.41 19.92
N LYS A 89 -0.87 -6.48 20.61
CA LYS A 89 -0.14 -7.77 20.61
C LYS A 89 -0.12 -8.41 19.23
N THR A 90 -1.22 -8.34 18.51
CA THR A 90 -1.37 -8.94 17.17
C THR A 90 -0.55 -8.19 16.12
N VAL A 91 -0.58 -6.85 16.15
CA VAL A 91 0.25 -5.98 15.30
C VAL A 91 1.74 -6.19 15.58
N GLU A 92 2.13 -6.24 16.86
CA GLU A 92 3.51 -6.51 17.28
C GLU A 92 4.01 -7.87 16.78
N ALA A 93 3.19 -8.93 16.90
CA ALA A 93 3.51 -10.25 16.35
C ALA A 93 3.68 -10.21 14.82
N GLY A 94 2.82 -9.47 14.12
CA GLY A 94 2.92 -9.26 12.68
C GLY A 94 4.23 -8.60 12.27
N PHE A 95 4.62 -7.52 12.94
CA PHE A 95 5.88 -6.81 12.68
C PHE A 95 7.12 -7.65 13.00
N ARG A 96 7.11 -8.38 14.13
CA ARG A 96 8.20 -9.30 14.49
C ARG A 96 8.40 -10.38 13.43
N ARG A 97 7.31 -10.95 12.93
CA ARG A 97 7.34 -11.96 11.87
C ARG A 97 7.89 -11.40 10.55
N ASP A 98 7.66 -10.12 10.26
CA ASP A 98 8.25 -9.46 9.09
C ASP A 98 9.72 -9.03 9.33
N GLY A 99 10.31 -9.45 10.45
CA GLY A 99 11.73 -9.29 10.78
C GLY A 99 12.08 -7.97 11.49
N CYS A 100 11.09 -7.26 12.04
CA CYS A 100 11.34 -6.04 12.80
C CYS A 100 11.50 -6.34 14.29
N GLU A 101 12.47 -5.70 14.93
CA GLU A 101 12.44 -5.55 16.40
C GLU A 101 11.36 -4.53 16.76
N VAL A 102 10.52 -4.86 17.74
CA VAL A 102 9.39 -4.02 18.13
C VAL A 102 9.53 -3.61 19.59
N GLN A 103 9.60 -2.30 19.82
CA GLN A 103 9.54 -1.70 21.14
C GLN A 103 8.21 -0.98 21.32
N ARG A 104 7.45 -1.34 22.37
CA ARG A 104 6.26 -0.57 22.76
C ARG A 104 6.66 0.75 23.38
N LEU A 105 5.95 1.80 22.99
CA LEU A 105 6.14 3.16 23.46
C LEU A 105 4.87 3.67 24.15
N GLN A 106 5.06 4.56 25.12
CA GLN A 106 4.00 5.31 25.79
C GLN A 106 4.18 6.79 25.46
N LEU A 107 4.29 7.11 24.16
CA LEU A 107 4.50 8.49 23.70
C LEU A 107 3.20 9.04 23.08
N PRO A 108 2.94 10.35 23.23
CA PRO A 108 1.94 11.02 22.42
C PRO A 108 2.25 10.81 20.92
N GLY A 109 1.27 10.32 20.17
CA GLY A 109 1.39 10.11 18.73
C GLY A 109 2.12 8.84 18.26
N ALA A 110 2.73 8.05 19.14
CA ALA A 110 3.39 6.80 18.73
C ALA A 110 3.33 5.70 19.80
N ASP A 111 2.92 4.51 19.38
CA ASP A 111 2.73 3.32 20.21
C ASP A 111 3.84 2.29 20.03
N PHE A 112 4.54 2.30 18.90
CA PHE A 112 5.67 1.42 18.65
C PHE A 112 6.85 2.15 17.99
N ALA A 113 8.06 1.72 18.34
CA ALA A 113 9.25 1.89 17.51
C ALA A 113 9.60 0.53 16.90
N LEU A 114 9.77 0.51 15.58
CA LEU A 114 10.26 -0.64 14.83
C LEU A 114 11.73 -0.38 14.46
N SER A 115 12.58 -1.37 14.66
CA SER A 115 13.97 -1.35 14.20
C SER A 115 14.22 -2.50 13.23
N LYS A 116 14.76 -2.20 12.05
CA LYS A 116 15.16 -3.19 11.04
C LYS A 116 16.26 -2.63 10.15
N ASP A 117 17.32 -3.41 9.91
CA ASP A 117 18.44 -3.04 9.02
C ASP A 117 19.05 -1.65 9.33
N GLY A 118 19.16 -1.31 10.62
CA GLY A 118 19.69 -0.01 11.07
C GLY A 118 18.75 1.18 10.86
N HIS A 119 17.50 0.94 10.46
CA HIS A 119 16.47 1.96 10.31
C HIS A 119 15.42 1.84 11.42
N VAL A 120 14.94 3.00 11.88
CA VAL A 120 13.87 3.12 12.87
C VAL A 120 12.62 3.68 12.20
N ALA A 121 11.47 3.06 12.47
CA ALA A 121 10.15 3.55 12.09
C ALA A 121 9.28 3.77 13.33
N MET A 122 8.55 4.89 13.37
CA MET A 122 7.56 5.16 14.41
C MET A 122 6.18 4.71 13.93
N VAL A 123 5.40 4.07 14.80
CA VAL A 123 4.06 3.60 14.47
C VAL A 123 3.04 4.16 15.45
N SER A 124 1.97 4.75 14.92
CA SER A 124 0.75 5.08 15.65
C SER A 124 -0.34 4.09 15.29
N ALA A 125 -0.90 3.43 16.30
CA ALA A 125 -1.88 2.37 16.11
C ALA A 125 -3.07 2.47 17.07
N LYS A 126 -2.98 3.21 18.17
CA LYS A 126 -3.97 3.26 19.25
C LYS A 126 -5.34 3.82 18.87
N ARG A 127 -5.43 4.57 17.77
CA ARG A 127 -6.69 5.10 17.24
C ARG A 127 -7.15 4.37 15.95
N TRP A 128 -6.74 3.11 15.76
CA TRP A 128 -7.05 2.33 14.56
C TRP A 128 -8.56 2.24 14.23
N LYS A 129 -9.43 2.21 15.24
CA LYS A 129 -10.90 2.15 15.07
C LYS A 129 -11.58 3.51 14.84
N ALA A 130 -10.82 4.61 14.78
CA ALA A 130 -11.43 5.92 14.58
C ALA A 130 -12.22 5.93 13.26
N ALA A 131 -13.51 6.26 13.32
CA ALA A 131 -14.38 6.30 12.14
C ALA A 131 -13.82 7.25 11.06
N ARG A 132 -13.22 8.36 11.50
CA ARG A 132 -12.54 9.33 10.63
C ARG A 132 -11.24 9.81 11.25
N VAL A 133 -10.15 9.77 10.47
CA VAL A 133 -8.83 10.25 10.85
C VAL A 133 -8.61 11.66 10.31
N GLY A 134 -8.37 12.58 11.24
CA GLY A 134 -7.99 13.98 10.96
C GLY A 134 -6.47 14.16 10.83
N VAL A 135 -6.04 15.40 10.67
CA VAL A 135 -4.61 15.74 10.52
C VAL A 135 -3.85 15.62 11.85
N GLU A 136 -4.51 15.90 12.97
CA GLU A 136 -3.86 16.01 14.28
C GLU A 136 -3.08 14.75 14.71
N PRO A 137 -3.65 13.54 14.66
CA PRO A 137 -2.91 12.32 15.03
C PRO A 137 -1.69 12.06 14.14
N LEU A 138 -1.70 12.54 12.90
CA LEU A 138 -0.56 12.45 11.99
C LEU A 138 0.53 13.46 12.35
N ARG A 139 0.17 14.66 12.82
CA ARG A 139 1.13 15.66 13.33
C ARG A 139 1.84 15.14 14.57
N GLU A 140 1.11 14.52 15.49
CA GLU A 140 1.70 13.94 16.71
C GLU A 140 2.70 12.83 16.36
N LEU A 141 2.33 11.92 15.44
CA LEU A 141 3.23 10.88 14.96
C LEU A 141 4.47 11.46 14.26
N GLN A 142 4.28 12.51 13.45
CA GLN A 142 5.36 13.22 12.78
C GLN A 142 6.33 13.85 13.78
N ALA A 143 5.82 14.51 14.82
CA ALA A 143 6.64 15.07 15.88
C ALA A 143 7.40 13.98 16.66
N ALA A 144 6.78 12.82 16.89
CA ALA A 144 7.44 11.67 17.49
C ALA A 144 8.57 11.11 16.61
N ARG A 145 8.37 11.07 15.28
CA ARG A 145 9.39 10.69 14.29
C ARG A 145 10.61 11.60 14.36
N GLU A 146 10.38 12.91 14.34
CA GLU A 146 11.46 13.92 14.37
C GLU A 146 12.26 13.86 15.67
N LYS A 147 11.58 13.80 16.83
CA LYS A 147 12.25 13.70 18.13
C LYS A 147 13.13 12.46 18.28
N ARG A 148 12.77 11.36 17.63
CA ARG A 148 13.51 10.08 17.67
C ARG A 148 14.53 9.92 16.54
N GLY A 149 14.59 10.85 15.59
CA GLY A 149 15.40 10.70 14.38
C GLY A 149 15.00 9.49 13.53
N ALA A 150 13.74 9.06 13.61
CA ALA A 150 13.25 7.91 12.87
C ALA A 150 13.10 8.25 11.38
N ARG A 151 13.41 7.28 10.52
CA ARG A 151 13.35 7.45 9.07
C ARG A 151 11.91 7.43 8.55
N GLU A 152 11.06 6.65 9.20
CA GLU A 152 9.69 6.38 8.74
C GLU A 152 8.67 6.64 9.83
N ALA A 153 7.46 7.02 9.41
CA ALA A 153 6.27 7.12 10.25
C ALA A 153 5.14 6.33 9.60
N ILE A 154 4.48 5.47 10.36
CA ILE A 154 3.39 4.61 9.92
C ILE A 154 2.18 4.87 10.82
N TYR A 155 1.04 5.24 10.23
CA TYR A 155 -0.22 5.39 10.95
C TYR A 155 -1.18 4.28 10.52
N ILE A 156 -1.67 3.49 11.48
CA ILE A 156 -2.62 2.41 11.23
C ILE A 156 -4.05 2.92 11.39
N ALA A 157 -4.87 2.74 10.36
CA ALA A 157 -6.27 3.17 10.33
C ALA A 157 -7.17 2.12 9.67
N LEU A 158 -8.29 1.79 10.32
CA LEU A 158 -9.38 1.01 9.71
C LEU A 158 -10.47 1.91 9.12
N GLY A 159 -10.74 3.06 9.75
CA GLY A 159 -11.75 4.02 9.27
C GLY A 159 -11.22 4.94 8.17
N GLU A 160 -12.07 5.88 7.77
CA GLU A 160 -11.77 6.79 6.67
C GLU A 160 -10.69 7.80 7.05
N VAL A 161 -9.76 8.06 6.13
CA VAL A 161 -8.78 9.14 6.29
C VAL A 161 -9.28 10.36 5.54
N SER A 162 -9.44 11.49 6.24
CA SER A 162 -9.90 12.73 5.60
C SER A 162 -8.94 13.20 4.51
N ASP A 163 -9.44 13.91 3.49
CA ASP A 163 -8.60 14.44 2.39
C ASP A 163 -7.45 15.31 2.89
N ASN A 164 -7.71 16.14 3.91
CA ASN A 164 -6.67 16.95 4.55
C ASN A 164 -5.59 16.08 5.20
N ALA A 165 -5.98 14.99 5.86
CA ALA A 165 -5.05 14.04 6.47
C ALA A 165 -4.26 13.26 5.40
N LEU A 166 -4.89 12.87 4.28
CA LEU A 166 -4.22 12.24 3.14
C LEU A 166 -3.18 13.18 2.51
N GLN A 167 -3.52 14.45 2.32
CA GLN A 167 -2.59 15.45 1.80
C GLN A 167 -1.43 15.69 2.76
N TYR A 168 -1.71 15.78 4.07
CA TYR A 168 -0.68 15.92 5.09
C TYR A 168 0.26 14.71 5.14
N ALA A 169 -0.29 13.49 5.13
CA ALA A 169 0.50 12.26 5.12
C ALA A 169 1.46 12.23 3.92
N LYS A 170 0.97 12.60 2.73
CA LYS A 170 1.79 12.68 1.51
C LYS A 170 2.87 13.76 1.60
N SER A 171 2.59 14.93 2.16
CA SER A 171 3.55 16.03 2.22
C SER A 171 4.66 15.77 3.25
N GLN A 172 4.35 15.09 4.35
CA GLN A 172 5.29 14.77 5.42
C GLN A 172 5.97 13.39 5.28
N GLY A 173 5.55 12.60 4.29
CA GLY A 173 6.03 11.24 4.09
C GLY A 173 5.60 10.28 5.21
N VAL A 174 4.41 10.47 5.76
CA VAL A 174 3.78 9.52 6.69
C VAL A 174 3.07 8.44 5.86
N SER A 175 3.41 7.19 6.12
CA SER A 175 2.76 6.04 5.50
C SER A 175 1.45 5.72 6.21
N LEU A 176 0.40 5.47 5.44
CA LEU A 176 -0.91 5.05 5.96
C LEU A 176 -1.06 3.55 5.74
N MET A 177 -1.18 2.81 6.83
CA MET A 177 -1.48 1.39 6.80
C MET A 177 -2.99 1.22 6.95
N THR A 178 -3.68 1.02 5.82
CA THR A 178 -5.12 0.83 5.77
C THR A 178 -5.49 -0.65 5.83
N ALA A 179 -6.78 -0.99 5.77
CA ALA A 179 -7.24 -2.38 5.88
C ALA A 179 -6.51 -3.39 4.96
N PRO A 180 -6.21 -3.10 3.67
CA PRO A 180 -5.46 -4.00 2.82
C PRO A 180 -4.01 -4.25 3.27
N GLU A 181 -3.30 -3.22 3.74
CA GLU A 181 -1.94 -3.38 4.27
C GLU A 181 -1.95 -4.10 5.61
N LEU A 182 -2.93 -3.78 6.47
CA LEU A 182 -3.12 -4.48 7.73
C LEU A 182 -3.46 -5.97 7.49
N ALA A 183 -4.24 -6.31 6.46
CA ALA A 183 -4.53 -7.70 6.10
C ALA A 183 -3.28 -8.49 5.68
N LYS A 184 -2.28 -7.82 5.09
CA LYS A 184 -0.97 -8.43 4.80
C LYS A 184 -0.15 -8.64 6.07
N LEU A 185 -0.15 -7.65 6.96
CA LEU A 185 0.52 -7.74 8.26
C LEU A 185 -0.11 -8.85 9.12
N LEU A 186 -1.43 -8.98 9.10
CA LEU A 186 -2.19 -9.93 9.90
C LEU A 186 -2.59 -11.20 9.10
N ARG A 187 -1.72 -11.65 8.18
CA ARG A 187 -2.00 -12.83 7.34
C ARG A 187 -2.27 -14.15 8.10
N ASP A 188 -1.83 -14.26 9.36
CA ASP A 188 -2.05 -15.45 10.18
C ASP A 188 -3.28 -15.34 11.09
N LEU A 189 -3.96 -14.19 11.08
CA LEU A 189 -5.20 -14.00 11.81
C LEU A 189 -6.27 -14.93 11.22
N LYS A 190 -6.68 -15.97 11.95
CA LYS A 190 -7.87 -16.72 11.55
C LYS A 190 -9.09 -15.85 11.88
N PRO A 191 -10.01 -15.63 10.92
CA PRO A 191 -11.27 -14.97 11.22
C PRO A 191 -12.07 -15.77 12.24
#